data_AF-A0A7X7X0X8-F1
#
_entry.id   AF-A0A7X7X0X8-F1
#
_cell.length_a   1.000
_cell.length_b   1.000
_cell.length_c   1.000
_cell.angle_alpha   90.00
_cell.angle_beta   90.00
_cell.angle_gamma   90.00
#
_symmetry.space_group_name_H-M   'P 1'
#
loop_
_entity.id
_entity.type
_entity.pdbx_description
1 polymer ?
#
loop_
_entity_poly.entity_id
_entity_poly.type
_entity_poly.pdbx_seq_one_letter_code
_entity_poly.pdbx_strand_id
1 'polypeptide(L)'
;MKKNLLLILPLLFVFAACKTDNSAEPTVTLSPSSISANSVASTTTLSVVSNYDWTLLSDQTWCVPSVTSGKAGVTATTTISIAANTSSTQRTANLAFNVNKATITTATCTQAAEEKYKLPVIFHVLYHTSTDASQNVTQAQISKIMSAVNTLYSNNNINLEFDLATTDPNGNALSEVGIDRQYISIDSIECDKFMNGDLPDNSKYVSMLWNLNKYINVYLYEFKTDNSGYVTMGITHLPYVSSTNKLTGLNVGDYYLTHNWEYPHCASINSSFIYEYDPTSEYYNPYDVSVTIAHELGHYLGLFHVFTEVGATQCSGNDYCDDTPNYDRSTYEKWLVNYIQTHKNISLSDLLPRTNCETSATFNGDNIMDYEYCKSNAFTTDQRARIRFILNYGLFIPGTKYNSSTVTSSSKALGNSAVRPQILYQSIGAKKDAVKSFQEKRAAKR
;
A
#
# COMPACT_ATOMS: atom_id res chain seq x y z
N MET A 1 25.70 -102.36 -13.24
CA MET A 1 26.53 -101.22 -13.73
C MET A 1 26.45 -100.08 -12.72
N LYS A 2 27.62 -99.61 -12.27
CA LYS A 2 27.96 -98.31 -11.60
C LYS A 2 27.09 -97.86 -10.40
N LYS A 3 27.54 -98.00 -9.14
CA LYS A 3 28.49 -97.13 -8.39
C LYS A 3 28.12 -95.63 -8.41
N ASN A 4 27.70 -95.06 -7.27
CA ASN A 4 28.60 -94.27 -6.42
C ASN A 4 27.92 -93.74 -5.14
N LEU A 5 28.63 -93.97 -4.04
CA LEU A 5 28.54 -93.37 -2.72
C LEU A 5 29.13 -91.95 -2.78
N LEU A 6 28.49 -90.96 -2.15
CA LEU A 6 29.18 -89.74 -1.73
C LEU A 6 28.58 -89.20 -0.43
N LEU A 7 29.40 -89.30 0.61
CA LEU A 7 29.25 -88.74 1.94
C LEU A 7 29.75 -87.28 1.87
N ILE A 8 28.93 -86.28 2.24
CA ILE A 8 29.38 -84.91 2.45
C ILE A 8 28.89 -84.41 3.81
N LEU A 9 29.87 -84.08 4.63
CA LEU A 9 29.85 -83.53 5.98
C LEU A 9 29.22 -82.12 5.99
N PRO A 10 28.30 -81.76 6.89
CA PRO A 10 27.88 -80.37 7.03
C PRO A 10 28.99 -79.60 7.78
N LEU A 11 29.61 -78.70 7.04
CA LEU A 11 30.61 -77.74 7.51
C LEU A 11 29.93 -76.76 8.49
N LEU A 12 30.32 -76.83 9.76
CA LEU A 12 29.86 -75.94 10.82
C LEU A 12 30.49 -74.56 10.60
N PHE A 13 29.84 -73.70 9.80
CA PHE A 13 30.20 -72.28 9.74
C PHE A 13 29.61 -71.57 10.96
N VAL A 14 30.48 -71.31 11.92
CA VAL A 14 30.27 -70.34 12.99
C VAL A 14 30.14 -68.96 12.34
N PHE A 15 28.91 -68.52 12.09
CA PHE A 15 28.66 -67.10 11.89
C PHE A 15 28.83 -66.41 13.25
N ALA A 16 29.90 -65.64 13.36
CA ALA A 16 30.06 -64.65 14.41
C ALA A 16 28.81 -63.76 14.41
N ALA A 17 28.03 -63.86 15.47
CA ALA A 17 26.96 -62.92 15.75
C ALA A 17 27.61 -61.54 15.96
N CYS A 18 27.52 -60.66 14.96
CA CYS A 18 27.62 -59.24 15.21
C CYS A 18 26.56 -58.92 16.28
N LYS A 19 26.98 -58.34 17.40
CA LYS A 19 26.07 -57.61 18.30
C LYS A 19 25.30 -56.63 17.42
N THR A 20 24.03 -56.90 17.18
CA THR A 20 23.09 -55.89 16.74
C THR A 20 22.92 -54.95 17.93
N ASP A 21 23.56 -53.79 17.87
CA ASP A 21 23.29 -52.71 18.81
C ASP A 21 21.79 -52.40 18.74
N ASN A 22 21.05 -52.76 19.81
CA ASN A 22 19.62 -52.49 19.99
C ASN A 22 19.37 -50.98 20.16
N SER A 23 19.71 -50.20 19.14
CA SER A 23 19.39 -48.78 19.08
C SER A 23 17.98 -48.67 18.52
N ALA A 24 17.06 -48.05 19.25
CA ALA A 24 15.70 -47.80 18.74
C ALA A 24 15.80 -47.03 17.41
N GLU A 25 14.96 -47.35 16.43
CA GLU A 25 14.94 -46.58 15.17
C GLU A 25 14.62 -45.10 15.44
N PRO A 26 15.21 -44.16 14.69
CA PRO A 26 14.92 -42.74 14.85
C PRO A 26 13.46 -42.44 14.47
N THR A 27 12.73 -41.83 15.41
CA THR A 27 11.32 -41.45 15.29
C THR A 27 11.19 -39.96 15.51
N VAL A 28 10.34 -39.32 14.69
CA VAL A 28 10.16 -37.88 14.67
C VAL A 28 8.70 -37.58 14.44
N THR A 29 8.16 -36.64 15.22
CA THR A 29 6.83 -36.08 14.97
C THR A 29 6.94 -34.57 14.85
N LEU A 30 6.44 -34.05 13.72
CA LEU A 30 6.30 -32.62 13.44
C LEU A 30 4.82 -32.25 13.53
N SER A 31 4.51 -31.19 14.29
CA SER A 31 3.15 -30.69 14.42
C SER A 31 3.12 -29.16 14.31
N PRO A 32 2.56 -28.59 13.23
CA PRO A 32 1.96 -29.28 12.08
C PRO A 32 3.01 -29.87 11.11
N SER A 33 2.63 -30.82 10.26
CA SER A 33 3.47 -31.34 9.17
C SER A 33 3.42 -30.50 7.89
N SER A 34 2.46 -29.57 7.80
CA SER A 34 2.35 -28.59 6.72
C SER A 34 1.93 -27.24 7.28
N ILE A 35 2.55 -26.19 6.75
CA ILE A 35 2.31 -24.80 7.08
C ILE A 35 1.80 -24.11 5.82
N SER A 36 0.69 -23.40 5.92
CA SER A 36 0.14 -22.57 4.85
C SER A 36 -0.01 -21.14 5.33
N ALA A 37 0.50 -20.19 4.55
CA ALA A 37 0.44 -18.76 4.84
C ALA A 37 -0.06 -17.96 3.63
N ASN A 38 -0.68 -16.82 3.88
CA ASN A 38 -0.95 -15.82 2.85
C ASN A 38 0.36 -15.12 2.43
N SER A 39 0.28 -14.16 1.51
CA SER A 39 1.47 -13.49 0.96
C SER A 39 2.17 -12.54 1.95
N VAL A 40 1.57 -12.24 3.11
CA VAL A 40 2.13 -11.30 4.10
C VAL A 40 3.14 -12.01 4.99
N ALA A 41 4.11 -11.25 5.47
CA ALA A 41 5.02 -11.73 6.49
C ALA A 41 4.24 -12.16 7.74
N SER A 42 4.57 -13.32 8.28
CA SER A 42 3.89 -13.89 9.43
C SER A 42 4.81 -14.83 10.20
N THR A 43 4.36 -15.27 11.37
CA THR A 43 5.04 -16.30 12.14
C THR A 43 4.04 -17.40 12.50
N THR A 44 4.55 -18.62 12.64
CA THR A 44 3.77 -19.74 13.16
C THR A 44 4.64 -20.63 14.05
N THR A 45 4.03 -21.55 14.78
CA THR A 45 4.75 -22.47 15.67
C THR A 45 4.78 -23.87 15.09
N LEU A 46 5.94 -24.52 15.18
CA LEU A 46 6.13 -25.93 14.86
C LEU A 46 6.65 -26.66 16.10
N SER A 47 5.95 -27.70 16.52
CA SER A 47 6.38 -28.60 17.59
C SER A 47 7.12 -29.80 17.03
N VAL A 48 8.20 -30.17 17.71
CA VAL A 48 9.15 -31.21 17.29
C VAL A 48 9.38 -32.16 18.45
N VAL A 49 9.12 -33.45 18.22
CA VAL A 49 9.37 -34.54 19.18
C VAL A 49 10.21 -35.60 18.51
N SER A 50 11.33 -35.99 19.13
CA SER A 50 12.25 -37.01 18.62
C SER A 50 12.89 -37.83 19.74
N ASN A 51 13.15 -39.11 19.49
CA ASN A 51 13.92 -39.98 20.39
C ASN A 51 15.44 -39.86 20.20
N TYR A 52 15.90 -39.01 19.28
CA TYR A 52 17.32 -38.66 19.08
C TYR A 52 17.53 -37.14 19.06
N ASP A 53 18.77 -36.73 19.30
CA ASP A 53 19.24 -35.38 19.00
C ASP A 53 19.05 -35.07 17.50
N TRP A 54 18.66 -33.83 17.20
CA TRP A 54 18.21 -33.47 15.86
C TRP A 54 18.61 -32.07 15.43
N THR A 55 18.56 -31.83 14.12
CA THR A 55 18.62 -30.49 13.51
C THR A 55 17.45 -30.24 12.57
N LEU A 56 17.03 -28.98 12.47
CA LEU A 56 15.97 -28.51 11.60
C LEU A 56 16.52 -27.38 10.74
N LEU A 57 16.45 -27.56 9.42
CA LEU A 57 16.96 -26.63 8.44
C LEU A 57 15.88 -26.31 7.42
N SER A 58 15.82 -25.06 6.97
CA SER A 58 15.04 -24.70 5.80
C SER A 58 15.92 -24.73 4.55
N ASP A 59 15.36 -25.17 3.44
CA ASP A 59 15.98 -25.01 2.11
C ASP A 59 15.79 -23.60 1.53
N GLN A 60 15.05 -22.72 2.22
CA GLN A 60 14.78 -21.34 1.81
C GLN A 60 15.11 -20.32 2.88
N THR A 61 15.46 -19.10 2.47
CA THR A 61 15.74 -17.96 3.35
C THR A 61 14.49 -17.24 3.87
N TRP A 62 13.31 -17.54 3.31
CA TRP A 62 12.06 -16.86 3.63
C TRP A 62 11.13 -17.64 4.56
N CYS A 63 11.38 -18.92 4.84
CA CYS A 63 10.64 -19.70 5.83
C CYS A 63 11.64 -20.34 6.79
N VAL A 64 11.97 -19.67 7.90
CA VAL A 64 13.16 -19.98 8.70
C VAL A 64 12.77 -20.33 10.14
N PRO A 65 13.19 -21.49 10.67
CA PRO A 65 12.97 -21.84 12.07
C PRO A 65 13.92 -21.07 12.99
N SER A 66 13.41 -20.57 14.11
CA SER A 66 14.21 -19.88 15.14
C SER A 66 15.08 -20.85 15.94
N VAL A 67 14.60 -22.08 16.15
CA VAL A 67 15.33 -23.18 16.79
C VAL A 67 15.68 -24.21 15.72
N THR A 68 16.98 -24.44 15.54
CA THR A 68 17.55 -25.31 14.49
C THR A 68 18.10 -26.63 15.02
N SER A 69 18.03 -26.89 16.33
CA SER A 69 18.43 -28.16 16.92
C SER A 69 17.73 -28.43 18.25
N GLY A 70 17.70 -29.70 18.67
CA GLY A 70 17.16 -30.09 19.97
C GLY A 70 17.68 -31.45 20.43
N LYS A 71 17.32 -31.80 21.66
CA LYS A 71 17.79 -33.02 22.35
C LYS A 71 16.75 -34.13 22.33
N ALA A 72 17.24 -35.37 22.32
CA ALA A 72 16.43 -36.57 22.45
C ALA A 72 15.47 -36.49 23.65
N GLY A 73 14.21 -36.87 23.45
CA GLY A 73 13.20 -36.94 24.51
C GLY A 73 12.65 -35.59 24.99
N VAL A 74 13.13 -34.47 24.46
CA VAL A 74 12.63 -33.12 24.78
C VAL A 74 11.73 -32.64 23.66
N THR A 75 10.49 -32.24 24.00
CA THR A 75 9.63 -31.53 23.05
C THR A 75 10.15 -30.11 22.87
N ALA A 76 10.52 -29.76 21.64
CA ALA A 76 10.89 -28.39 21.31
C ALA A 76 9.78 -27.71 20.53
N THR A 77 9.54 -26.44 20.82
CA THR A 77 8.71 -25.56 20.00
C THR A 77 9.64 -24.60 19.27
N THR A 78 9.52 -24.52 17.96
CA THR A 78 10.25 -23.57 17.11
C THR A 78 9.27 -22.59 16.49
N THR A 79 9.64 -21.32 16.46
CA THR A 79 8.89 -20.31 15.72
C THR A 79 9.40 -20.29 14.30
N ILE A 80 8.52 -20.48 13.33
CA ILE A 80 8.81 -20.37 11.91
C ILE A 80 8.52 -18.93 11.49
N SER A 81 9.56 -18.21 11.11
CA SER A 81 9.45 -16.87 10.53
C SER A 81 9.24 -17.00 9.01
N ILE A 82 8.13 -16.44 8.53
CA ILE A 82 7.76 -16.45 7.11
C ILE A 82 7.84 -15.02 6.59
N ALA A 83 8.83 -14.71 5.74
CA ALA A 83 8.94 -13.41 5.09
C ALA A 83 7.81 -13.22 4.05
N ALA A 84 7.45 -11.98 3.74
CA ALA A 84 6.39 -11.70 2.75
C ALA A 84 6.75 -12.25 1.36
N ASN A 85 5.77 -12.78 0.64
CA ASN A 85 5.88 -13.10 -0.77
C ASN A 85 5.34 -11.95 -1.60
N THR A 86 6.20 -11.27 -2.34
CA THR A 86 5.84 -10.16 -3.23
C THR A 86 5.75 -10.59 -4.70
N SER A 87 5.93 -11.88 -5.00
CA SER A 87 5.79 -12.40 -6.36
C SER A 87 4.33 -12.71 -6.71
N SER A 88 4.05 -12.81 -8.00
CA SER A 88 2.77 -13.29 -8.54
C SER A 88 2.62 -14.81 -8.50
N THR A 89 3.56 -15.53 -7.88
CA THR A 89 3.57 -17.00 -7.84
C THR A 89 3.61 -17.52 -6.41
N GLN A 90 2.89 -18.61 -6.17
CA GLN A 90 3.01 -19.34 -4.91
C GLN A 90 4.42 -19.91 -4.79
N ARG A 91 4.95 -19.97 -3.56
CA ARG A 91 6.25 -20.57 -3.26
C ARG A 91 6.16 -21.58 -2.12
N THR A 92 7.08 -22.54 -2.11
CA THR A 92 7.14 -23.61 -1.11
C THR A 92 8.58 -23.80 -0.63
N ALA A 93 8.75 -23.97 0.68
CA ALA A 93 10.00 -24.37 1.33
C ALA A 93 9.81 -25.73 2.02
N ASN A 94 10.90 -26.50 2.08
CA ASN A 94 10.99 -27.74 2.83
C ASN A 94 11.83 -27.51 4.09
N LEU A 95 11.21 -27.80 5.23
CA LEU A 95 11.88 -27.83 6.53
C LEU A 95 12.37 -29.25 6.76
N ALA A 96 13.66 -29.48 6.51
CA ALA A 96 14.31 -30.77 6.62
C ALA A 96 14.70 -31.05 8.07
N PHE A 97 14.15 -32.13 8.62
CA PHE A 97 14.51 -32.64 9.92
C PHE A 97 15.56 -33.75 9.80
N ASN A 98 16.70 -33.55 10.44
CA ASN A 98 17.84 -34.45 10.34
C ASN A 98 18.20 -35.08 11.69
N VAL A 99 18.45 -36.38 11.68
CA VAL A 99 19.01 -37.15 12.80
C VAL A 99 20.28 -37.81 12.30
N ASN A 100 21.38 -37.73 13.04
CA ASN A 100 22.66 -38.36 12.67
C ASN A 100 23.09 -38.08 11.21
N LYS A 101 22.83 -36.86 10.70
CA LYS A 101 23.10 -36.40 9.32
C LYS A 101 22.25 -37.05 8.22
N ALA A 102 21.19 -37.77 8.56
CA ALA A 102 20.19 -38.26 7.62
C ALA A 102 18.87 -37.51 7.79
N THR A 103 18.25 -37.11 6.68
CA THR A 103 16.90 -36.54 6.68
C THR A 103 15.88 -37.64 6.97
N ILE A 104 15.12 -37.49 8.05
CA ILE A 104 14.11 -38.48 8.47
C ILE A 104 12.71 -38.08 8.03
N THR A 105 12.41 -36.77 8.06
CA THR A 105 11.10 -36.24 7.66
C THR A 105 11.21 -34.78 7.22
N THR A 106 10.19 -34.28 6.56
CA THR A 106 10.07 -32.87 6.17
C THR A 106 8.73 -32.31 6.60
N ALA A 107 8.71 -31.05 7.01
CA ALA A 107 7.50 -30.24 6.99
C ALA A 107 7.55 -29.33 5.75
N THR A 108 6.39 -29.08 5.16
CA THR A 108 6.27 -28.14 4.05
C THR A 108 5.78 -26.79 4.55
N CYS A 109 6.31 -25.72 3.97
CA CYS A 109 5.89 -24.36 4.24
C CYS A 109 5.50 -23.73 2.91
N THR A 110 4.20 -23.60 2.64
CA THR A 110 3.66 -23.05 1.41
C THR A 110 3.10 -21.66 1.66
N GLN A 111 3.46 -20.72 0.80
CA GLN A 111 3.03 -19.32 0.89
C GLN A 111 2.41 -18.87 -0.42
N ALA A 112 1.20 -18.32 -0.35
CA ALA A 112 0.46 -17.81 -1.50
C ALA A 112 1.21 -16.70 -2.25
N ALA A 113 0.88 -16.51 -3.53
CA ALA A 113 1.28 -15.36 -4.32
C ALA A 113 0.69 -14.06 -3.76
N GLU A 114 1.33 -12.92 -4.04
CA GLU A 114 0.75 -11.62 -3.75
C GLU A 114 -0.43 -11.31 -4.68
N GLU A 115 -1.60 -11.10 -4.10
CA GLU A 115 -2.79 -10.68 -4.85
C GLU A 115 -2.60 -9.29 -5.46
N LYS A 116 -2.91 -9.17 -6.77
CA LYS A 116 -3.08 -7.89 -7.45
C LYS A 116 -4.45 -7.33 -7.07
N TYR A 117 -4.48 -6.24 -6.31
CA TYR A 117 -5.75 -5.58 -5.98
C TYR A 117 -6.32 -4.86 -7.19
N LYS A 118 -7.63 -4.97 -7.37
CA LYS A 118 -8.42 -4.18 -8.32
C LYS A 118 -9.42 -3.36 -7.53
N LEU A 119 -9.21 -2.06 -7.44
CA LEU A 119 -10.02 -1.17 -6.61
C LEU A 119 -10.97 -0.38 -7.51
N PRO A 120 -12.30 -0.61 -7.40
CA PRO A 120 -13.26 0.18 -8.15
C PRO A 120 -13.23 1.64 -7.70
N VAL A 121 -13.08 2.57 -8.63
CA VAL A 121 -13.10 4.02 -8.40
C VAL A 121 -14.35 4.61 -9.04
N ILE A 122 -15.10 5.40 -8.27
CA ILE A 122 -16.24 6.18 -8.75
C ILE A 122 -15.93 7.66 -8.59
N PHE A 123 -16.07 8.42 -9.69
CA PHE A 123 -15.99 9.88 -9.68
C PHE A 123 -17.39 10.46 -9.55
N HIS A 124 -17.69 11.07 -8.41
CA HIS A 124 -18.87 11.91 -8.21
C HIS A 124 -18.59 13.29 -8.82
N VAL A 125 -19.01 13.49 -10.06
CA VAL A 125 -18.81 14.74 -10.80
C VAL A 125 -19.93 15.70 -10.40
N LEU A 126 -19.59 16.70 -9.59
CA LEU A 126 -20.54 17.72 -9.14
C LEU A 126 -20.45 18.92 -10.09
N TYR A 127 -21.54 19.23 -10.79
CA TYR A 127 -21.56 20.29 -11.79
C TYR A 127 -22.71 21.27 -11.56
N HIS A 128 -22.46 22.56 -11.82
CA HIS A 128 -23.50 23.58 -11.94
C HIS A 128 -23.82 23.86 -13.41
N THR A 129 -22.77 24.12 -14.19
CA THR A 129 -22.89 24.48 -15.61
C THR A 129 -22.56 23.27 -16.50
N SER A 130 -23.57 22.64 -17.09
CA SER A 130 -23.40 21.42 -17.89
C SER A 130 -22.53 21.59 -19.14
N THR A 131 -22.38 22.82 -19.64
CA THR A 131 -21.53 23.15 -20.80
C THR A 131 -20.09 23.48 -20.43
N ASP A 132 -19.79 23.65 -19.15
CA ASP A 132 -18.43 23.86 -18.68
C ASP A 132 -17.72 22.50 -18.64
N ALA A 133 -16.70 22.33 -19.49
CA ALA A 133 -15.97 21.08 -19.59
C ALA A 133 -15.17 20.76 -18.30
N SER A 134 -14.77 21.76 -17.53
CA SER A 134 -14.05 21.57 -16.27
C SER A 134 -14.97 21.12 -15.14
N GLN A 135 -16.25 21.49 -15.17
CA GLN A 135 -17.25 21.00 -14.20
C GLN A 135 -17.91 19.69 -14.67
N ASN A 136 -18.18 19.56 -15.97
CA ASN A 136 -18.86 18.42 -16.56
C ASN A 136 -17.90 17.59 -17.45
N VAL A 137 -16.81 17.12 -16.84
CA VAL A 137 -15.73 16.39 -17.52
C VAL A 137 -16.23 15.11 -18.20
N THR A 138 -15.63 14.73 -19.33
CA THR A 138 -16.02 13.52 -20.09
C THR A 138 -15.41 12.23 -19.50
N GLN A 139 -16.09 11.09 -19.68
CA GLN A 139 -15.52 9.76 -19.35
C GLN A 139 -14.15 9.52 -19.98
N ALA A 140 -13.96 9.96 -21.22
CA ALA A 140 -12.70 9.77 -21.94
C ALA A 140 -11.53 10.48 -21.25
N GLN A 141 -11.75 11.70 -20.74
CA GLN A 141 -10.73 12.43 -20.01
C GLN A 141 -10.39 11.76 -18.68
N ILE A 142 -11.40 11.35 -17.90
CA ILE A 142 -11.18 10.61 -16.64
C ILE A 142 -10.42 9.29 -16.91
N SER A 143 -10.82 8.54 -17.95
CA SER A 143 -10.15 7.28 -18.33
C SER A 143 -8.68 7.49 -18.73
N LYS A 144 -8.41 8.57 -19.47
CA LYS A 144 -7.04 8.98 -19.86
C LYS A 144 -6.18 9.24 -18.61
N ILE A 145 -6.70 10.00 -17.66
CA ILE A 145 -5.97 10.35 -16.42
C ILE A 145 -5.75 9.10 -15.55
N MET A 146 -6.79 8.28 -15.35
CA MET A 146 -6.66 7.06 -14.54
C MET A 146 -5.69 6.03 -15.15
N SER A 147 -5.54 6.02 -16.47
CA SER A 147 -4.48 5.21 -17.13
C SER A 147 -3.08 5.67 -16.73
N ALA A 148 -2.87 6.99 -16.61
CA ALA A 148 -1.61 7.57 -16.15
C ALA A 148 -1.36 7.28 -14.67
N VAL A 149 -2.38 7.43 -13.83
CA VAL A 149 -2.34 7.06 -12.40
C VAL A 149 -1.95 5.59 -12.24
N ASN A 150 -2.61 4.68 -12.95
CA ASN A 150 -2.27 3.25 -12.91
C ASN A 150 -0.83 2.97 -13.37
N THR A 151 -0.32 3.72 -14.34
CA THR A 151 1.07 3.62 -14.79
C THR A 151 2.06 4.02 -13.68
N LEU A 152 1.77 5.09 -12.92
CA LEU A 152 2.58 5.49 -11.77
C LEU A 152 2.63 4.38 -10.71
N TYR A 153 1.48 3.79 -10.36
CA TYR A 153 1.44 2.70 -9.37
C TYR A 153 2.07 1.40 -9.86
N SER A 154 1.92 1.06 -11.15
CA SER A 154 2.55 -0.13 -11.73
C SER A 154 4.06 0.00 -11.82
N ASN A 155 4.58 1.17 -12.19
CA ASN A 155 6.02 1.43 -12.26
C ASN A 155 6.69 1.35 -10.89
N ASN A 156 5.93 1.59 -9.83
CA ASN A 156 6.35 1.46 -8.43
C ASN A 156 6.06 0.08 -7.82
N ASN A 157 5.65 -0.89 -8.64
CA ASN A 157 5.42 -2.28 -8.24
C ASN A 157 4.48 -2.44 -7.02
N ILE A 158 3.47 -1.58 -6.89
CA ILE A 158 2.49 -1.63 -5.78
C ILE A 158 1.60 -2.89 -5.89
N ASN A 159 1.52 -3.49 -7.09
CA ASN A 159 0.67 -4.65 -7.41
C ASN A 159 -0.81 -4.37 -7.12
N LEU A 160 -1.28 -3.27 -7.70
CA LEU A 160 -2.60 -2.67 -7.57
C LEU A 160 -3.00 -2.07 -8.92
N GLU A 161 -4.30 -2.04 -9.20
CA GLU A 161 -4.91 -1.32 -10.31
C GLU A 161 -6.20 -0.65 -9.82
N PHE A 162 -6.38 0.62 -10.17
CA PHE A 162 -7.60 1.37 -9.98
C PHE A 162 -8.48 1.20 -11.22
N ASP A 163 -9.57 0.46 -11.08
CA ASP A 163 -10.51 0.19 -12.15
C ASP A 163 -11.67 1.18 -12.04
N LEU A 164 -12.03 1.87 -13.13
CA LEU A 164 -13.24 2.69 -13.13
C LEU A 164 -14.45 1.79 -12.89
N ALA A 165 -15.31 2.16 -11.92
CA ALA A 165 -16.46 1.38 -11.53
C ALA A 165 -17.40 1.13 -12.73
N THR A 166 -17.86 -0.10 -12.92
CA THR A 166 -18.76 -0.47 -14.02
C THR A 166 -20.20 -0.69 -13.56
N THR A 167 -20.43 -0.78 -12.26
CA THR A 167 -21.74 -1.04 -11.65
C THR A 167 -22.04 -0.08 -10.52
N ASP A 168 -23.31 0.32 -10.41
CA ASP A 168 -23.84 1.15 -9.33
C ASP A 168 -23.98 0.36 -8.00
N PRO A 169 -24.31 1.02 -6.87
CA PRO A 169 -24.48 0.35 -5.58
C PRO A 169 -25.57 -0.75 -5.56
N ASN A 170 -26.52 -0.70 -6.50
CA ASN A 170 -27.61 -1.68 -6.64
C ASN A 170 -27.21 -2.85 -7.55
N GLY A 171 -26.02 -2.82 -8.16
CA GLY A 171 -25.49 -3.85 -9.06
C GLY A 171 -25.87 -3.67 -10.53
N ASN A 172 -26.48 -2.54 -10.91
CA ASN A 172 -26.79 -2.25 -12.31
C ASN A 172 -25.55 -1.71 -13.02
N ALA A 173 -25.41 -1.99 -14.32
CA ALA A 173 -24.33 -1.40 -15.12
C ALA A 173 -24.50 0.13 -15.22
N LEU A 174 -23.39 0.87 -15.07
CA LEU A 174 -23.39 2.32 -15.25
C LEU A 174 -23.49 2.68 -16.73
N SER A 175 -24.29 3.69 -17.04
CA SER A 175 -24.36 4.27 -18.39
C SER A 175 -23.07 4.99 -18.78
N GLU A 176 -22.34 5.50 -17.78
CA GLU A 176 -21.04 6.12 -17.92
C GLU A 176 -20.08 5.48 -16.91
N VAL A 177 -19.11 4.70 -17.41
CA VAL A 177 -18.21 3.92 -16.57
C VAL A 177 -17.36 4.85 -15.71
N GLY A 178 -17.37 4.61 -14.40
CA GLY A 178 -16.59 5.34 -13.41
C GLY A 178 -17.13 6.71 -13.05
N ILE A 179 -18.32 7.10 -13.52
CA ILE A 179 -18.87 8.43 -13.29
C ILE A 179 -20.29 8.36 -12.71
N ASP A 180 -20.49 9.10 -11.62
CA ASP A 180 -21.78 9.45 -11.06
C ASP A 180 -21.95 10.97 -11.16
N ARG A 181 -22.88 11.46 -11.99
CA ARG A 181 -23.04 12.90 -12.23
C ARG A 181 -24.13 13.49 -11.37
N GLN A 182 -23.79 14.54 -10.63
CA GLN A 182 -24.70 15.17 -9.69
C GLN A 182 -24.76 16.68 -9.93
N TYR A 183 -25.97 17.18 -10.22
CA TYR A 183 -26.19 18.62 -10.29
C TYR A 183 -26.13 19.26 -8.90
N ILE A 184 -25.44 20.40 -8.82
CA ILE A 184 -25.38 21.27 -7.64
C ILE A 184 -25.73 22.72 -8.02
N SER A 185 -26.30 23.47 -7.07
CA SER A 185 -26.77 24.85 -7.31
C SER A 185 -25.68 25.92 -7.09
N ILE A 186 -24.44 25.51 -6.82
CA ILE A 186 -23.31 26.39 -6.54
C ILE A 186 -22.16 26.03 -7.48
N ASP A 187 -21.41 27.05 -7.93
CA ASP A 187 -20.32 26.87 -8.89
C ASP A 187 -19.05 26.27 -8.27
N SER A 188 -18.77 26.60 -7.00
CA SER A 188 -17.59 26.11 -6.28
C SER A 188 -17.89 25.81 -4.82
N ILE A 189 -17.08 24.94 -4.21
CA ILE A 189 -17.27 24.44 -2.85
C ILE A 189 -16.01 24.68 -2.01
N GLU A 190 -16.18 25.10 -0.77
CA GLU A 190 -15.10 25.17 0.24
C GLU A 190 -14.69 23.74 0.63
N CYS A 191 -13.62 23.22 0.02
CA CYS A 191 -13.23 21.81 0.14
C CYS A 191 -12.98 21.36 1.59
N ASP A 192 -12.42 22.23 2.45
CA ASP A 192 -12.27 21.95 3.88
C ASP A 192 -13.60 21.67 4.57
N LYS A 193 -14.62 22.50 4.30
CA LYS A 193 -15.95 22.32 4.88
C LYS A 193 -16.65 21.11 4.29
N PHE A 194 -16.43 20.83 3.00
CA PHE A 194 -16.94 19.62 2.37
C PHE A 194 -16.41 18.36 3.08
N MET A 195 -15.09 18.27 3.21
CA MET A 195 -14.42 17.10 3.79
C MET A 195 -14.76 16.92 5.28
N ASN A 196 -14.88 18.03 6.03
CA ASN A 196 -15.30 18.00 7.44
C ASN A 196 -16.81 17.81 7.64
N GLY A 197 -17.63 17.81 6.59
CA GLY A 197 -19.08 17.72 6.70
C GLY A 197 -19.73 18.95 7.34
N ASP A 198 -19.09 20.11 7.22
CA ASP A 198 -19.52 21.38 7.82
C ASP A 198 -20.32 22.27 6.84
N LEU A 199 -20.60 21.77 5.64
CA LEU A 199 -21.49 22.45 4.68
C LEU A 199 -22.96 22.36 5.13
N PRO A 200 -23.78 23.39 4.85
CA PRO A 200 -25.22 23.35 5.17
C PRO A 200 -25.95 22.14 4.58
N ASP A 201 -25.58 21.71 3.38
CA ASP A 201 -26.17 20.57 2.67
C ASP A 201 -25.38 19.26 2.85
N ASN A 202 -24.57 19.13 3.90
CA ASN A 202 -23.71 17.95 4.10
C ASN A 202 -24.43 16.60 3.98
N SER A 203 -25.66 16.50 4.50
CA SER A 203 -26.45 15.26 4.40
C SER A 203 -26.66 14.78 2.95
N LYS A 204 -26.77 15.70 1.98
CA LYS A 204 -26.85 15.39 0.55
C LYS A 204 -25.55 14.73 0.09
N TYR A 205 -24.39 15.30 0.43
CA TYR A 205 -23.09 14.77 0.03
C TYR A 205 -22.77 13.43 0.71
N VAL A 206 -23.11 13.28 1.99
CA VAL A 206 -23.01 11.98 2.69
C VAL A 206 -23.88 10.92 2.01
N SER A 207 -25.09 11.27 1.54
CA SER A 207 -25.96 10.32 0.83
C SER A 207 -25.44 9.88 -0.55
N MET A 208 -24.52 10.64 -1.14
CA MET A 208 -23.84 10.29 -2.39
C MET A 208 -22.69 9.30 -2.17
N LEU A 209 -22.23 9.11 -0.93
CA LEU A 209 -21.11 8.22 -0.61
C LEU A 209 -21.48 6.76 -0.87
N TRP A 210 -20.92 6.19 -1.93
CA TRP A 210 -21.06 4.76 -2.21
C TRP A 210 -20.27 3.95 -1.18
N ASN A 211 -20.73 2.72 -0.94
CA ASN A 211 -20.14 1.85 0.09
C ASN A 211 -18.62 1.71 -0.08
N LEU A 212 -17.88 2.23 0.90
CA LEU A 212 -16.42 2.28 0.90
C LEU A 212 -15.74 0.91 0.87
N ASN A 213 -16.43 -0.15 1.30
CA ASN A 213 -15.93 -1.52 1.15
C ASN A 213 -16.03 -2.05 -0.29
N LYS A 214 -16.65 -1.29 -1.20
CA LYS A 214 -16.84 -1.66 -2.61
C LYS A 214 -16.22 -0.65 -3.57
N TYR A 215 -16.20 0.64 -3.23
CA TYR A 215 -15.72 1.70 -4.10
C TYR A 215 -14.81 2.67 -3.35
N ILE A 216 -13.78 3.17 -4.05
CA ILE A 216 -13.09 4.41 -3.69
C ILE A 216 -13.93 5.55 -4.25
N ASN A 217 -14.37 6.43 -3.37
CA ASN A 217 -15.19 7.59 -3.73
C ASN A 217 -14.27 8.78 -3.98
N VAL A 218 -14.31 9.34 -5.20
CA VAL A 218 -13.59 10.55 -5.58
C VAL A 218 -14.61 11.62 -5.94
N TYR A 219 -14.66 12.72 -5.19
CA TYR A 219 -15.50 13.85 -5.53
C TYR A 219 -14.73 14.82 -6.41
N LEU A 220 -15.31 15.18 -7.55
CA LEU A 220 -14.70 16.08 -8.53
C LEU A 220 -15.58 17.32 -8.68
N TYR A 221 -15.06 18.47 -8.25
CA TYR A 221 -15.75 19.76 -8.28
C TYR A 221 -14.75 20.91 -8.21
N GLU A 222 -15.21 22.12 -8.54
CA GLU A 222 -14.37 23.31 -8.45
C GLU A 222 -14.19 23.73 -6.99
N PHE A 223 -12.95 23.84 -6.54
CA PHE A 223 -12.67 24.29 -5.18
C PHE A 223 -12.77 25.81 -5.11
N LYS A 224 -13.45 26.31 -4.08
CA LYS A 224 -13.47 27.75 -3.81
C LYS A 224 -12.07 28.21 -3.42
N THR A 225 -11.56 29.22 -4.11
CA THR A 225 -10.28 29.84 -3.79
C THR A 225 -10.33 30.52 -2.43
N ASP A 226 -9.24 30.42 -1.68
CA ASP A 226 -9.02 31.16 -0.45
C ASP A 226 -7.92 32.22 -0.64
N ASN A 227 -7.69 33.02 0.40
CA ASN A 227 -6.64 34.06 0.39
C ASN A 227 -5.31 33.55 0.99
N SER A 228 -5.07 32.24 1.03
CA SER A 228 -3.86 31.65 1.65
C SER A 228 -2.60 31.87 0.82
N GLY A 229 -2.73 32.16 -0.47
CA GLY A 229 -1.62 32.21 -1.42
C GLY A 229 -1.16 30.81 -1.88
N TYR A 230 -1.92 29.77 -1.54
CA TYR A 230 -1.78 28.42 -2.06
C TYR A 230 -3.03 28.03 -2.85
N VAL A 231 -2.84 27.13 -3.81
CA VAL A 231 -3.90 26.53 -4.61
C VAL A 231 -3.97 25.06 -4.25
N THR A 232 -5.09 24.65 -3.64
CA THR A 232 -5.36 23.24 -3.34
C THR A 232 -5.86 22.54 -4.61
N MET A 233 -5.18 21.46 -4.97
CA MET A 233 -5.53 20.65 -6.15
C MET A 233 -6.22 19.34 -5.77
N GLY A 234 -5.92 18.84 -4.57
CA GLY A 234 -6.54 17.65 -4.00
C GLY A 234 -6.59 17.72 -2.49
N ILE A 235 -7.49 16.95 -1.90
CA ILE A 235 -7.62 16.79 -0.45
C ILE A 235 -8.25 15.42 -0.15
N THR A 236 -7.69 14.67 0.79
CA THR A 236 -8.09 13.29 1.05
C THR A 236 -8.10 12.94 2.54
N HIS A 237 -9.12 12.17 2.94
CA HIS A 237 -9.11 11.53 4.25
C HIS A 237 -8.14 10.35 4.27
N LEU A 238 -7.28 10.29 5.29
CA LEU A 238 -6.51 9.09 5.57
C LEU A 238 -7.41 7.91 5.95
N PRO A 239 -7.01 6.67 5.62
CA PRO A 239 -7.81 5.48 5.89
C PRO A 239 -7.86 5.16 7.38
N TYR A 240 -8.92 4.46 7.77
CA TYR A 240 -9.04 3.88 9.10
C TYR A 240 -8.37 2.51 9.19
N VAL A 241 -7.83 2.23 10.38
CA VAL A 241 -7.37 0.91 10.77
C VAL A 241 -8.27 0.30 11.83
N SER A 242 -8.19 -1.01 12.02
CA SER A 242 -8.90 -1.68 13.11
C SER A 242 -8.12 -1.62 14.41
N SER A 243 -8.80 -1.72 15.56
CA SER A 243 -8.12 -1.82 16.86
C SER A 243 -7.18 -3.02 16.97
N THR A 244 -7.40 -4.07 16.17
CA THR A 244 -6.58 -5.29 16.12
C THR A 244 -5.43 -5.21 15.12
N ASN A 245 -5.52 -4.37 14.09
CA ASN A 245 -4.49 -4.21 13.05
C ASN A 245 -4.12 -2.74 12.92
N LYS A 246 -3.40 -2.22 13.92
CA LYS A 246 -3.01 -0.80 13.96
C LYS A 246 -1.82 -0.52 13.05
N LEU A 247 -1.77 0.70 12.54
CA LEU A 247 -0.63 1.25 11.82
C LEU A 247 -0.36 2.65 12.36
N THR A 248 0.88 2.91 12.78
CA THR A 248 1.28 4.20 13.37
C THR A 248 0.92 5.36 12.45
N GLY A 249 0.37 6.45 12.99
CA GLY A 249 -0.09 7.61 12.23
C GLY A 249 -1.55 7.56 11.79
N LEU A 250 -2.20 6.39 11.82
CA LEU A 250 -3.60 6.24 11.42
C LEU A 250 -4.55 6.05 12.61
N ASN A 251 -5.76 6.55 12.45
CA ASN A 251 -6.80 6.46 13.48
C ASN A 251 -7.52 5.12 13.41
N VAL A 252 -7.96 4.63 14.58
CA VAL A 252 -8.80 3.44 14.68
C VAL A 252 -10.24 3.82 14.31
N GLY A 253 -10.84 3.08 13.38
CA GLY A 253 -12.17 3.36 12.82
C GLY A 253 -13.27 2.38 13.22
N ASP A 254 -13.05 1.53 14.23
CA ASP A 254 -14.01 0.49 14.66
C ASP A 254 -15.43 1.05 14.91
N TYR A 255 -15.54 2.32 15.31
CA TYR A 255 -16.82 3.03 15.47
C TYR A 255 -17.73 2.93 14.22
N TYR A 256 -17.16 3.17 13.03
CA TYR A 256 -17.90 3.17 11.76
C TYR A 256 -18.26 1.77 11.25
N LEU A 257 -17.89 0.70 11.95
CA LEU A 257 -18.38 -0.65 11.65
C LEU A 257 -19.87 -0.80 11.97
N THR A 258 -20.40 0.06 12.85
CA THR A 258 -21.79 0.00 13.33
C THR A 258 -22.53 1.34 13.27
N HIS A 259 -21.85 2.41 12.86
CA HIS A 259 -22.40 3.77 12.79
C HIS A 259 -22.35 4.30 11.35
N ASN A 260 -23.27 5.21 11.05
CA ASN A 260 -23.30 5.90 9.77
C ASN A 260 -22.21 6.97 9.69
N TRP A 261 -21.82 7.30 8.46
CA TRP A 261 -20.90 8.41 8.18
C TRP A 261 -21.57 9.75 8.47
N GLU A 262 -20.81 10.66 9.06
CA GLU A 262 -21.23 12.04 9.36
C GLU A 262 -20.68 13.05 8.35
N TYR A 263 -19.79 12.60 7.46
CA TYR A 263 -19.10 13.38 6.43
C TYR A 263 -18.77 12.46 5.24
N PRO A 264 -18.55 13.01 4.04
CA PRO A 264 -18.18 12.22 2.87
C PRO A 264 -16.72 11.76 3.00
N HIS A 265 -16.49 10.58 3.59
CA HIS A 265 -15.13 10.02 3.70
C HIS A 265 -14.61 9.62 2.31
N CYS A 266 -13.87 10.52 1.67
CA CYS A 266 -13.46 10.40 0.28
C CYS A 266 -12.08 11.04 0.01
N ALA A 267 -11.66 10.98 -1.26
CA ALA A 267 -10.77 11.95 -1.87
C ALA A 267 -11.61 13.03 -2.59
N SER A 268 -11.16 14.28 -2.58
CA SER A 268 -11.72 15.36 -3.41
C SER A 268 -10.63 15.92 -4.31
N ILE A 269 -10.98 16.17 -5.57
CA ILE A 269 -10.08 16.70 -6.60
C ILE A 269 -10.66 17.99 -7.15
N ASN A 270 -9.80 19.01 -7.29
CA ASN A 270 -10.19 20.29 -7.83
C ASN A 270 -10.33 20.19 -9.36
N SER A 271 -11.56 20.33 -9.85
CA SER A 271 -11.88 20.09 -11.25
C SER A 271 -11.31 21.15 -12.19
N SER A 272 -10.89 22.32 -11.69
CA SER A 272 -10.22 23.36 -12.48
C SER A 272 -8.93 22.88 -13.17
N PHE A 273 -8.29 21.83 -12.64
CA PHE A 273 -7.04 21.27 -13.19
C PHE A 273 -7.25 19.99 -14.00
N ILE A 274 -8.49 19.55 -14.23
CA ILE A 274 -8.78 18.23 -14.82
C ILE A 274 -8.24 18.06 -16.26
N TYR A 275 -7.84 19.14 -16.93
CA TYR A 275 -7.23 19.14 -18.26
C TYR A 275 -5.73 19.46 -18.27
N GLU A 276 -5.09 19.61 -17.12
CA GLU A 276 -3.65 19.90 -17.02
C GLU A 276 -2.75 18.66 -17.25
N TYR A 277 -3.35 17.49 -17.49
CA TYR A 277 -2.62 16.29 -17.92
C TYR A 277 -2.46 16.21 -19.44
N ASP A 278 -1.22 16.43 -19.89
CA ASP A 278 -0.78 16.24 -21.28
C ASP A 278 0.41 15.27 -21.38
N PRO A 279 0.20 14.01 -21.81
CA PRO A 279 1.27 13.03 -21.97
C PRO A 279 2.24 13.35 -23.12
N THR A 280 1.90 14.32 -23.97
CA THR A 280 2.75 14.72 -25.11
C THR A 280 3.63 15.92 -24.78
N SER A 281 3.39 16.57 -23.64
CA SER A 281 4.18 17.72 -23.20
C SER A 281 5.60 17.28 -22.81
N GLU A 282 6.60 17.95 -23.37
CA GLU A 282 8.00 17.86 -22.93
C GLU A 282 8.29 18.79 -21.72
N TYR A 283 7.32 19.62 -21.34
CA TYR A 283 7.44 20.57 -20.23
C TYR A 283 6.86 19.99 -18.95
N TYR A 284 7.56 20.27 -17.84
CA TYR A 284 7.08 19.94 -16.52
C TYR A 284 5.87 20.80 -16.17
N ASN A 285 4.74 20.16 -15.90
CA ASN A 285 3.56 20.85 -15.42
C ASN A 285 3.39 20.62 -13.91
N PRO A 286 3.58 21.64 -13.05
CA PRO A 286 3.31 21.48 -11.62
C PRO A 286 1.83 21.18 -11.35
N TYR A 287 0.92 21.51 -12.28
CA TYR A 287 -0.53 21.30 -12.17
C TYR A 287 -1.01 19.96 -12.73
N ASP A 288 -0.11 19.01 -13.05
CA ASP A 288 -0.50 17.72 -13.63
C ASP A 288 -1.46 16.94 -12.71
N VAL A 289 -2.74 16.91 -13.11
CA VAL A 289 -3.80 16.26 -12.33
C VAL A 289 -3.63 14.75 -12.20
N SER A 290 -2.88 14.09 -13.08
CA SER A 290 -2.59 12.67 -12.92
C SER A 290 -1.69 12.40 -11.71
N VAL A 291 -0.73 13.29 -11.47
CA VAL A 291 0.11 13.27 -10.27
C VAL A 291 -0.71 13.60 -9.03
N THR A 292 -1.61 14.59 -9.11
CA THR A 292 -2.54 14.92 -8.02
C THR A 292 -3.39 13.73 -7.61
N ILE A 293 -4.08 13.10 -8.56
CA ILE A 293 -4.92 11.95 -8.23
C ILE A 293 -4.07 10.80 -7.68
N ALA A 294 -2.87 10.57 -8.22
CA ALA A 294 -1.97 9.54 -7.68
C ALA A 294 -1.52 9.84 -6.24
N HIS A 295 -1.25 11.11 -5.93
CA HIS A 295 -0.90 11.62 -4.60
C HIS A 295 -2.06 11.45 -3.61
N GLU A 296 -3.25 11.91 -3.98
CA GLU A 296 -4.45 11.78 -3.16
C GLU A 296 -4.83 10.31 -2.90
N LEU A 297 -4.73 9.45 -3.91
CA LEU A 297 -4.92 8.01 -3.72
C LEU A 297 -3.82 7.39 -2.85
N GLY A 298 -2.63 7.99 -2.81
CA GLY A 298 -1.55 7.62 -1.88
C GLY A 298 -1.97 7.88 -0.44
N HIS A 299 -2.55 9.05 -0.17
CA HIS A 299 -3.16 9.37 1.12
C HIS A 299 -4.31 8.44 1.47
N TYR A 300 -5.22 8.16 0.52
CA TYR A 300 -6.32 7.21 0.71
C TYR A 300 -5.82 5.81 1.09
N LEU A 301 -4.60 5.46 0.66
CA LEU A 301 -3.92 4.20 0.97
C LEU A 301 -2.89 4.32 2.11
N GLY A 302 -2.94 5.42 2.88
CA GLY A 302 -2.24 5.58 4.15
C GLY A 302 -0.88 6.26 4.09
N LEU A 303 -0.47 6.82 2.95
CA LEU A 303 0.78 7.57 2.83
C LEU A 303 0.64 9.01 3.34
N PHE A 304 1.78 9.60 3.71
CA PHE A 304 1.92 10.95 4.24
C PHE A 304 2.89 11.74 3.36
N HIS A 305 2.95 13.06 3.54
CA HIS A 305 3.93 13.89 2.85
C HIS A 305 5.36 13.58 3.32
N VAL A 306 6.29 13.51 2.36
CA VAL A 306 7.72 13.21 2.60
C VAL A 306 8.54 14.40 3.12
N PHE A 307 7.86 15.44 3.60
CA PHE A 307 8.51 16.69 4.02
C PHE A 307 7.91 17.19 5.34
N THR A 308 8.66 18.08 5.97
CA THR A 308 8.17 18.84 7.11
C THR A 308 7.27 19.97 6.62
N GLU A 309 6.04 19.99 7.12
CA GLU A 309 5.04 20.99 6.77
C GLU A 309 5.47 22.42 7.06
N VAL A 310 4.99 23.36 6.26
CA VAL A 310 5.23 24.80 6.48
C VAL A 310 4.58 25.23 7.80
N GLY A 311 5.37 25.81 8.70
CA GLY A 311 4.90 26.25 10.02
C GLY A 311 5.03 25.18 11.11
N ALA A 312 5.44 23.95 10.76
CA ALA A 312 5.88 22.97 11.74
C ALA A 312 7.27 23.30 12.29
N THR A 313 7.67 22.62 13.37
CA THR A 313 9.05 22.69 13.84
C THR A 313 9.97 22.14 12.75
N GLN A 314 11.06 22.84 12.47
CA GLN A 314 11.99 22.44 11.41
C GLN A 314 12.42 20.97 11.57
N CYS A 315 12.34 20.21 10.48
CA CYS A 315 12.71 18.80 10.44
C CYS A 315 11.94 17.91 11.44
N SER A 316 10.71 18.27 11.82
CA SER A 316 9.86 17.43 12.67
C SER A 316 8.87 16.55 11.90
N GLY A 317 8.86 16.63 10.57
CA GLY A 317 8.00 15.79 9.72
C GLY A 317 8.37 14.31 9.84
N ASN A 318 7.35 13.45 9.82
CA ASN A 318 7.52 12.00 9.76
C ASN A 318 6.36 11.43 8.93
N ASP A 319 6.69 10.76 7.83
CA ASP A 319 5.73 10.09 6.94
C ASP A 319 5.56 8.60 7.26
N TYR A 320 6.24 8.14 8.32
CA TYR A 320 6.29 6.78 8.84
C TYR A 320 6.93 5.77 7.88
N CYS A 321 7.85 6.24 7.03
CA CYS A 321 8.69 5.44 6.16
C CYS A 321 10.17 5.78 6.45
N ASP A 322 11.01 4.78 6.72
CA ASP A 322 12.42 5.04 7.09
C ASP A 322 13.29 5.31 5.84
N ASP A 323 12.84 4.84 4.68
CA ASP A 323 13.52 4.97 3.39
C ASP A 323 13.14 6.23 2.58
N THR A 324 12.36 7.15 3.16
CA THR A 324 12.01 8.45 2.58
C THR A 324 12.82 9.57 3.23
N PRO A 325 13.74 10.22 2.49
CA PRO A 325 14.49 11.35 3.02
C PRO A 325 13.56 12.53 3.31
N ASN A 326 13.39 12.89 4.59
CA ASN A 326 12.65 14.09 4.99
C ASN A 326 13.45 15.37 4.69
N TYR A 327 12.74 16.46 4.38
CA TYR A 327 13.35 17.78 4.17
C TYR A 327 12.44 18.91 4.71
N ASP A 328 13.06 20.06 5.02
CA ASP A 328 12.32 21.26 5.40
C ASP A 328 11.80 22.00 4.16
N ARG A 329 10.49 21.89 3.93
CA ARG A 329 9.82 22.52 2.79
C ARG A 329 9.86 24.05 2.86
N SER A 330 9.80 24.65 4.06
CA SER A 330 9.91 26.10 4.22
C SER A 330 11.26 26.63 3.75
N THR A 331 12.33 25.91 4.09
CA THR A 331 13.70 26.24 3.62
C THR A 331 13.83 26.06 2.12
N TYR A 332 13.27 24.98 1.56
CA TYR A 332 13.26 24.77 0.12
C TYR A 332 12.50 25.87 -0.63
N GLU A 333 11.29 26.25 -0.19
CA GLU A 333 10.49 27.30 -0.83
C GLU A 333 11.24 28.66 -0.83
N LYS A 334 11.95 29.00 0.25
CA LYS A 334 12.78 30.22 0.30
C LYS A 334 13.93 30.18 -0.70
N TRP A 335 14.62 29.03 -0.78
CA TRP A 335 15.69 28.82 -1.75
C TRP A 335 15.16 28.93 -3.18
N LEU A 336 14.04 28.28 -3.48
CA LEU A 336 13.41 28.25 -4.79
C LEU A 336 13.08 29.66 -5.30
N VAL A 337 12.49 30.50 -4.43
CA VAL A 337 12.18 31.90 -4.77
C VAL A 337 13.43 32.68 -5.16
N ASN A 338 14.49 32.59 -4.33
CA ASN A 338 15.75 33.26 -4.63
C ASN A 338 16.38 32.71 -5.93
N TYR A 339 16.33 31.39 -6.13
CA TYR A 339 16.89 30.74 -7.30
C TYR A 339 16.21 31.23 -8.58
N ILE A 340 14.87 31.24 -8.62
CA ILE A 340 14.08 31.73 -9.77
C ILE A 340 14.34 33.20 -10.07
N GLN A 341 14.52 34.04 -9.04
CA GLN A 341 14.76 35.47 -9.23
C GLN A 341 16.17 35.79 -9.75
N THR A 342 17.15 34.95 -9.43
CA THR A 342 18.58 35.23 -9.71
C THR A 342 19.12 34.46 -10.91
N HIS A 343 18.44 33.40 -11.36
CA HIS A 343 18.87 32.55 -12.47
C HIS A 343 17.98 32.71 -13.70
N LYS A 344 18.57 32.51 -14.88
CA LYS A 344 17.86 32.44 -16.16
C LYS A 344 18.02 31.04 -16.76
N ASN A 345 17.07 30.60 -17.58
CA ASN A 345 17.08 29.29 -18.27
C ASN A 345 17.04 28.07 -17.33
N ILE A 346 16.24 28.15 -16.27
CA ILE A 346 16.08 27.08 -15.27
C ILE A 346 15.47 25.82 -15.91
N SER A 347 16.08 24.69 -15.63
CA SER A 347 15.58 23.35 -15.97
C SER A 347 14.97 22.67 -14.75
N LEU A 348 14.17 21.61 -14.95
CA LEU A 348 13.63 20.85 -13.82
C LEU A 348 14.76 20.26 -12.94
N SER A 349 15.85 19.78 -13.54
CA SER A 349 16.99 19.20 -12.80
C SER A 349 17.63 20.17 -11.82
N ASP A 350 17.59 21.48 -12.10
CA ASP A 350 18.10 22.50 -11.17
C ASP A 350 17.23 22.61 -9.91
N LEU A 351 15.96 22.22 -10.01
CA LEU A 351 14.95 22.34 -8.96
C LEU A 351 14.73 21.04 -8.18
N LEU A 352 15.36 19.92 -8.57
CA LEU A 352 15.21 18.65 -7.85
C LEU A 352 15.95 18.56 -6.51
N PRO A 353 17.13 19.18 -6.31
CA PRO A 353 17.89 19.00 -5.07
C PRO A 353 17.14 19.44 -3.81
N ARG A 354 17.30 18.66 -2.74
CA ARG A 354 16.82 18.90 -1.37
C ARG A 354 17.95 18.58 -0.39
N THR A 355 17.87 19.13 0.82
CA THR A 355 18.77 18.77 1.92
C THR A 355 18.04 17.87 2.89
N ASN A 356 18.53 16.65 3.06
CA ASN A 356 17.97 15.69 4.01
C ASN A 356 18.13 16.20 5.44
N CYS A 357 17.05 16.17 6.21
CA CYS A 357 16.98 16.69 7.57
C CYS A 357 17.87 15.93 8.57
N GLU A 358 18.00 14.61 8.41
CA GLU A 358 18.69 13.74 9.37
C GLU A 358 20.21 13.69 9.13
N THR A 359 20.63 13.72 7.87
CA THR A 359 22.02 13.47 7.43
C THR A 359 22.69 14.70 6.84
N SER A 360 21.92 15.76 6.54
CA SER A 360 22.38 16.93 5.77
C SER A 360 22.86 16.62 4.34
N ALA A 361 22.70 15.38 3.86
CA ALA A 361 23.06 15.01 2.51
C ALA A 361 22.09 15.61 1.49
N THR A 362 22.58 15.91 0.29
CA THR A 362 21.72 16.31 -0.82
C THR A 362 21.12 15.09 -1.49
N PHE A 363 19.81 15.15 -1.77
CA PHE A 363 19.11 14.17 -2.60
C PHE A 363 18.20 14.88 -3.60
N ASN A 364 17.72 14.17 -4.62
CA ASN A 364 16.79 14.72 -5.59
C ASN A 364 15.36 14.29 -5.27
N GLY A 365 14.42 15.23 -5.24
CA GLY A 365 13.00 14.92 -5.08
C GLY A 365 12.45 14.16 -6.28
N ASP A 366 11.86 13.00 -6.03
CA ASP A 366 11.18 12.16 -7.02
C ASP A 366 9.87 11.54 -6.52
N ASN A 367 9.59 11.65 -5.23
CA ASN A 367 8.46 10.99 -4.60
C ASN A 367 7.11 11.59 -5.05
N ILE A 368 6.12 10.74 -5.27
CA ILE A 368 4.75 11.16 -5.63
C ILE A 368 4.12 11.95 -4.47
N MET A 369 4.50 11.69 -3.22
CA MET A 369 3.98 12.36 -2.03
C MET A 369 4.67 13.70 -1.70
N ASP A 370 5.49 14.24 -2.61
CA ASP A 370 6.05 15.59 -2.52
C ASP A 370 5.11 16.59 -3.23
N TYR A 371 5.14 17.86 -2.79
CA TYR A 371 4.44 18.95 -3.48
C TYR A 371 5.35 19.69 -4.43
N GLU A 372 6.64 19.78 -4.11
CA GLU A 372 7.55 20.69 -4.78
C GLU A 372 8.02 20.16 -6.13
N TYR A 373 8.75 20.99 -6.89
CA TYR A 373 9.34 20.58 -8.17
C TYR A 373 10.16 19.29 -8.00
N CYS A 374 9.61 18.18 -8.45
CA CYS A 374 10.19 16.85 -8.31
C CYS A 374 9.84 16.02 -9.55
N LYS A 375 10.38 14.80 -9.64
CA LYS A 375 10.01 13.89 -10.73
C LYS A 375 8.60 13.30 -10.57
N SER A 376 8.04 13.32 -9.36
CA SER A 376 6.69 12.84 -9.02
C SER A 376 6.36 11.45 -9.58
N ASN A 377 7.30 10.51 -9.51
CA ASN A 377 7.17 9.21 -10.17
C ASN A 377 7.62 8.01 -9.33
N ALA A 378 8.03 8.23 -8.08
CA ALA A 378 8.50 7.18 -7.18
C ALA A 378 7.63 7.02 -5.92
N PHE A 379 7.41 5.77 -5.53
CA PHE A 379 7.14 5.35 -4.16
C PHE A 379 8.31 4.51 -3.67
N THR A 380 8.59 4.57 -2.37
CA THR A 380 9.65 3.78 -1.75
C THR A 380 9.18 2.38 -1.33
N THR A 381 10.09 1.57 -0.81
CA THR A 381 9.76 0.21 -0.35
C THR A 381 8.88 0.24 0.89
N ASP A 382 9.14 1.17 1.82
CA ASP A 382 8.31 1.32 3.02
C ASP A 382 6.94 1.89 2.69
N GLN A 383 6.87 2.87 1.78
CA GLN A 383 5.58 3.38 1.28
C GLN A 383 4.77 2.26 0.62
N ARG A 384 5.39 1.40 -0.19
CA ARG A 384 4.75 0.20 -0.72
C ARG A 384 4.26 -0.71 0.40
N ALA A 385 5.09 -1.01 1.41
CA ALA A 385 4.71 -1.87 2.52
C ALA A 385 3.50 -1.31 3.28
N ARG A 386 3.46 0.01 3.45
CA ARG A 386 2.37 0.75 4.09
C ARG A 386 1.07 0.67 3.29
N ILE A 387 1.11 0.90 1.98
CA ILE A 387 -0.04 0.70 1.08
C ILE A 387 -0.53 -0.75 1.17
N ARG A 388 0.38 -1.74 1.08
CA ARG A 388 0.01 -3.17 1.16
C ARG A 388 -0.62 -3.51 2.52
N PHE A 389 -0.19 -2.90 3.62
CA PHE A 389 -0.85 -3.07 4.91
C PHE A 389 -2.32 -2.62 4.84
N ILE A 390 -2.60 -1.43 4.28
CA ILE A 390 -3.95 -0.90 4.16
C ILE A 390 -4.82 -1.74 3.22
N LEU A 391 -4.27 -2.23 2.11
CA LEU A 391 -4.99 -3.15 1.24
C LEU A 391 -5.38 -4.44 1.98
N ASN A 392 -4.49 -5.00 2.79
CA ASN A 392 -4.70 -6.28 3.46
C ASN A 392 -5.55 -6.20 4.75
N TYR A 393 -5.50 -5.07 5.46
CA TYR A 393 -6.03 -4.93 6.83
C TYR A 393 -6.81 -3.63 7.12
N GLY A 394 -6.74 -2.63 6.22
CA GLY A 394 -7.45 -1.36 6.38
C GLY A 394 -8.97 -1.55 6.38
N LEU A 395 -9.66 -0.71 7.16
CA LEU A 395 -11.12 -0.65 7.18
C LEU A 395 -11.62 0.21 6.03
N PHE A 396 -12.78 -0.14 5.46
CA PHE A 396 -13.46 0.67 4.45
C PHE A 396 -12.64 0.89 3.17
N ILE A 397 -11.82 -0.11 2.81
CA ILE A 397 -11.06 -0.15 1.56
C ILE A 397 -11.56 -1.35 0.76
N PRO A 398 -11.85 -1.22 -0.55
CA PRO A 398 -12.30 -2.35 -1.35
C PRO A 398 -11.30 -3.52 -1.38
N GLY A 399 -11.79 -4.71 -1.70
CA GLY A 399 -10.98 -5.93 -1.85
C GLY A 399 -10.94 -6.82 -0.60
N THR A 400 -10.38 -8.02 -0.78
CA THR A 400 -10.28 -9.06 0.25
C THR A 400 -9.39 -8.62 1.41
N LYS A 401 -9.77 -8.92 2.66
CA LYS A 401 -8.95 -8.64 3.87
C LYS A 401 -8.54 -9.95 4.53
N TYR A 402 -7.28 -10.05 4.96
CA TYR A 402 -6.78 -11.31 5.55
C TYR A 402 -7.33 -11.63 6.94
N ASN A 403 -7.90 -10.63 7.64
CA ASN A 403 -8.48 -10.81 8.98
C ASN A 403 -10.02 -10.71 9.01
N SER A 404 -10.70 -10.74 7.86
CA SER A 404 -12.16 -10.87 7.82
C SER A 404 -12.58 -12.33 8.05
N SER A 405 -12.29 -12.84 9.26
CA SER A 405 -13.30 -13.70 9.88
C SER A 405 -14.54 -12.84 9.97
N THR A 406 -15.62 -13.25 9.32
CA THR A 406 -16.95 -12.68 9.46
C THR A 406 -17.13 -12.26 10.91
N VAL A 407 -17.18 -10.94 11.16
CA VAL A 407 -17.56 -10.41 12.46
C VAL A 407 -19.04 -10.76 12.60
N THR A 408 -19.33 -12.00 13.01
CA THR A 408 -20.60 -12.34 13.64
C THR A 408 -20.67 -11.49 14.90
N SER A 409 -21.32 -10.33 14.76
CA SER A 409 -22.15 -9.65 15.77
C SER A 409 -21.91 -10.00 17.25
N SER A 410 -20.66 -9.96 17.73
CA SER A 410 -20.35 -10.19 19.14
C SER A 410 -18.98 -9.66 19.59
N SER A 411 -18.46 -8.58 19.00
CA SER A 411 -17.40 -7.80 19.65
C SER A 411 -18.06 -6.75 20.55
N LYS A 412 -17.88 -6.93 21.86
CA LYS A 412 -18.19 -5.93 22.89
C LYS A 412 -17.65 -4.57 22.48
N ALA A 413 -18.49 -3.55 22.66
CA ALA A 413 -18.25 -2.14 22.39
C ALA A 413 -16.79 -1.70 22.63
N LEU A 414 -16.10 -1.33 21.56
CA LEU A 414 -14.79 -0.70 21.59
C LEU A 414 -14.92 0.68 20.94
N GLY A 415 -14.74 1.73 21.76
CA GLY A 415 -14.72 3.14 21.36
C GLY A 415 -16.10 3.81 21.29
N ASN A 416 -16.47 4.55 22.33
CA ASN A 416 -17.79 5.21 22.45
C ASN A 416 -17.87 6.56 21.71
N SER A 417 -16.90 6.91 20.87
CA SER A 417 -16.84 8.20 20.19
C SER A 417 -16.15 8.11 18.83
N ALA A 418 -16.74 8.76 17.82
CA ALA A 418 -16.14 8.95 16.52
C ALA A 418 -14.79 9.70 16.64
N VAL A 419 -13.73 9.12 16.10
CA VAL A 419 -12.45 9.83 15.91
C VAL A 419 -12.34 10.15 14.43
N ARG A 420 -12.36 11.44 14.06
CA ARG A 420 -12.20 11.84 12.66
C ARG A 420 -10.82 11.47 12.13
N PRO A 421 -10.67 11.09 10.85
CA PRO A 421 -9.38 10.79 10.27
C PRO A 421 -8.64 12.12 10.06
N GLN A 422 -7.32 12.05 9.96
CA GLN A 422 -6.59 13.21 9.44
C GLN A 422 -6.96 13.41 7.96
N ILE A 423 -7.00 14.68 7.56
CA ILE A 423 -7.21 15.09 6.18
C ILE A 423 -5.88 15.69 5.71
N LEU A 424 -5.36 15.17 4.60
CA LEU A 424 -4.16 15.67 3.96
C LEU A 424 -4.53 16.31 2.63
N TYR A 425 -3.69 17.23 2.19
CA TYR A 425 -3.94 18.08 1.04
C TYR A 425 -2.95 17.71 -0.07
N GLN A 426 -3.16 18.25 -1.26
CA GLN A 426 -2.06 18.58 -2.16
C GLN A 426 -2.23 20.02 -2.60
N SER A 427 -1.21 20.84 -2.35
CA SER A 427 -1.25 22.27 -2.66
C SER A 427 -0.01 22.78 -3.36
N ILE A 428 -0.22 23.83 -4.14
CA ILE A 428 0.83 24.52 -4.88
C ILE A 428 0.84 25.98 -4.44
N GLY A 429 2.00 26.47 -4.01
CA GLY A 429 2.16 27.88 -3.68
C GLY A 429 2.12 28.76 -4.95
N ALA A 430 1.51 29.95 -4.85
CA ALA A 430 1.40 30.94 -5.93
C ALA A 430 2.75 31.36 -6.56
N LYS A 431 3.88 31.03 -5.91
CA LYS A 431 5.23 31.32 -6.42
C LYS A 431 5.67 30.34 -7.51
N LYS A 432 5.00 29.19 -7.68
CA LYS A 432 5.23 28.25 -8.81
C LYS A 432 4.71 28.80 -10.15
N ASP A 433 3.74 29.72 -10.14
CA ASP A 433 3.22 30.39 -11.34
C ASP A 433 4.29 31.18 -12.11
N ALA A 434 5.30 31.69 -11.38
CA ALA A 434 6.43 32.37 -12.00
C ALA A 434 7.18 31.46 -12.98
N VAL A 435 7.32 30.16 -12.68
CA VAL A 435 8.05 29.20 -13.54
C VAL A 435 7.22 28.72 -14.73
N LYS A 436 5.89 28.50 -14.57
CA LYS A 436 4.98 28.20 -15.69
C LYS A 436 5.02 29.35 -16.71
N SER A 437 4.96 30.60 -16.22
CA SER A 437 5.21 31.79 -17.04
C SER A 437 6.58 31.79 -17.76
N PHE A 438 7.64 31.22 -17.18
CA PHE A 438 8.97 31.20 -17.80
C PHE A 438 9.11 30.12 -18.89
N GLN A 439 8.48 28.96 -18.70
CA GLN A 439 8.50 27.88 -19.69
C GLN A 439 7.58 28.18 -20.88
N GLU A 440 6.37 28.71 -20.64
CA GLU A 440 5.41 29.11 -21.69
C GLU A 440 5.95 30.27 -22.55
N LYS A 441 6.62 31.26 -21.95
CA LYS A 441 7.29 32.36 -22.69
C LYS A 441 8.42 31.88 -23.61
N ARG A 442 8.94 30.67 -23.41
CA ARG A 442 9.98 30.06 -24.24
C ARG A 442 9.38 29.23 -25.38
N ALA A 443 8.24 28.58 -25.14
CA ALA A 443 7.46 27.90 -26.18
C ALA A 443 6.90 28.90 -27.21
N ALA A 444 6.44 30.08 -26.78
CA ALA A 444 5.97 31.13 -27.68
C ALA A 444 7.06 31.87 -28.48
N LYS A 445 8.34 31.53 -28.28
CA LYS A 445 9.51 32.12 -28.98
C LYS A 445 10.21 31.15 -29.95
N ARG A 446 9.68 29.94 -30.10
CA ARG A 446 10.01 28.99 -31.17
C ARG A 446 8.82 28.89 -32.10
#